data_AF-A0A4R7V4U0-F1
#
_entry.id   AF-A0A4R7V4U0-F1
#
_cell.length_a   1.000
_cell.length_b   1.000
_cell.length_c   1.000
_cell.angle_alpha   90.00
_cell.angle_beta   90.00
_cell.angle_gamma   90.00
#
_symmetry.space_group_name_H-M   'P 1'
#
loop_
_entity.id
_entity.type
_entity.pdbx_description
1 polymer ?
#
loop_
_entity_poly.entity_id
_entity_poly.type
_entity_poly.pdbx_seq_one_letter_code
_entity_poly.pdbx_strand_id
1 'polypeptide(L)'
;MRSIVTAVALLICTNLGAFEIRPESLDGGAYDPLSSVSNIYFYSNNLANRCLKDKNYVRDGKGQPIHEAIIRIAYLKAYGSTIKEQTWLSPLLGGVEWNDDPEELLRKAFYYGGWRNALEFRRKIALEEKGTTIMNRSHYGDLQFLHAMLPSDADQTIALQRLRRWLEYTYRVAIGEVPYNTLRRSTPYNEFFAKVGCPSPGGRCTVLDLYDMKLHFRVKNGKPASPAMLQLTLQELATGAIAHVIQDSYSAGHTRRVGGTGKLMEMYRYDDKNRAQHCMFDGGYEMNKANIEKAIQETSNFMNMIKSGRKWEQAEPFFEDILSI
;
A
#
# COMPACT_ATOMS: atom_id res chain seq x y z
N MET A 1 -41.63 16.45 20.73
CA MET A 1 -41.10 15.11 21.05
C MET A 1 -40.76 14.43 19.72
N ARG A 2 -39.63 14.59 19.02
CA ARG A 2 -38.20 14.72 19.35
C ARG A 2 -37.77 13.76 20.45
N SER A 3 -36.84 12.88 20.08
CA SER A 3 -36.19 11.78 20.81
C SER A 3 -36.76 10.39 20.51
N ILE A 4 -35.85 9.41 20.36
CA ILE A 4 -36.03 7.99 20.03
C ILE A 4 -35.97 7.65 18.52
N VAL A 5 -34.91 8.05 17.82
CA VAL A 5 -34.44 7.31 16.61
C VAL A 5 -32.91 7.04 16.66
N THR A 6 -32.18 7.53 17.67
CA THR A 6 -30.70 7.53 17.66
C THR A 6 -30.02 6.36 18.40
N ALA A 7 -30.72 5.29 18.79
CA ALA A 7 -30.16 4.33 19.76
C ALA A 7 -30.09 2.85 19.34
N VAL A 8 -30.39 2.46 18.09
CA VAL A 8 -30.42 1.03 17.70
C VAL A 8 -29.32 0.62 16.70
N ALA A 9 -28.40 1.51 16.33
CA ALA A 9 -27.29 1.18 15.43
C ALA A 9 -25.97 0.76 16.14
N LEU A 10 -25.91 0.83 17.47
CA LEU A 10 -24.80 0.28 18.27
C LEU A 10 -25.26 -1.06 18.86
N LEU A 11 -24.99 -2.20 18.20
CA LEU A 11 -24.70 -3.50 18.87
C LEU A 11 -24.58 -4.69 17.88
N ILE A 12 -23.85 -4.57 16.77
CA ILE A 12 -23.36 -5.77 16.05
C ILE A 12 -21.93 -5.49 15.56
N CYS A 13 -20.98 -5.43 16.48
CA CYS A 13 -19.56 -5.21 16.20
C CYS A 13 -18.71 -6.05 17.16
N THR A 14 -18.66 -7.36 16.95
CA THR A 14 -17.72 -8.22 17.64
C THR A 14 -17.28 -9.35 16.70
N ASN A 15 -15.95 -9.45 16.52
CA ASN A 15 -15.19 -10.59 15.95
C ASN A 15 -14.55 -10.44 14.57
N LEU A 16 -14.06 -9.26 14.16
CA LEU A 16 -13.18 -9.17 12.99
C LEU A 16 -12.00 -8.22 13.21
N GLY A 17 -10.84 -8.82 13.48
CA GLY A 17 -9.92 -8.92 12.35
C GLY A 17 -8.52 -8.33 12.39
N ALA A 18 -8.31 -7.08 12.85
CA ALA A 18 -7.11 -6.25 12.60
C ALA A 18 -6.75 -6.16 11.12
N PHE A 19 -6.65 -4.92 10.67
CA PHE A 19 -6.40 -4.64 9.28
C PHE A 19 -5.80 -3.25 9.20
N GLU A 20 -4.50 -3.22 8.90
CA GLU A 20 -3.79 -2.24 8.10
C GLU A 20 -3.94 -0.75 8.40
N ILE A 21 -2.83 -0.03 8.24
CA ILE A 21 -2.75 1.40 8.40
C ILE A 21 -3.73 2.06 7.42
N ARG A 22 -4.72 2.77 7.96
CA ARG A 22 -5.54 3.67 7.13
C ARG A 22 -4.73 4.93 6.86
N PRO A 23 -4.87 5.57 5.68
CA PRO A 23 -4.55 6.97 5.54
C PRO A 23 -5.37 7.79 6.55
N GLU A 24 -4.77 8.78 7.25
CA GLU A 24 -5.58 9.75 8.02
C GLU A 24 -6.52 10.42 7.02
N SER A 25 -7.77 10.75 7.34
CA SER A 25 -8.51 10.65 8.58
C SER A 25 -10.00 10.80 8.26
N LEU A 26 -10.83 10.51 9.25
CA LEU A 26 -12.24 10.91 9.28
C LEU A 26 -12.45 12.44 9.16
N ASP A 27 -11.38 13.27 9.26
CA ASP A 27 -11.42 14.73 9.14
C ASP A 27 -10.29 15.34 8.27
N GLY A 28 -9.69 14.58 7.35
CA GLY A 28 -8.75 15.10 6.34
C GLY A 28 -7.27 14.68 6.37
N GLY A 29 -6.93 13.52 5.80
CA GLY A 29 -5.79 13.45 4.84
C GLY A 29 -6.22 13.86 3.42
N ALA A 30 -7.42 14.43 3.36
CA ALA A 30 -8.14 14.80 2.16
C ALA A 30 -8.28 16.32 1.98
N TYR A 31 -8.54 17.00 3.09
CA TYR A 31 -8.89 18.42 3.09
C TYR A 31 -7.88 19.26 3.86
N ASP A 32 -6.66 18.77 4.08
CA ASP A 32 -5.63 19.60 4.70
C ASP A 32 -4.77 20.30 3.63
N PRO A 33 -5.07 21.57 3.26
CA PRO A 33 -4.18 22.39 2.46
C PRO A 33 -2.83 22.68 3.17
N LEU A 34 -2.67 22.31 4.44
CA LEU A 34 -1.40 22.37 5.20
C LEU A 34 -0.57 21.08 5.12
N SER A 35 -1.09 20.03 4.48
CA SER A 35 -0.33 18.80 4.14
C SER A 35 0.75 19.03 3.07
N SER A 36 0.86 20.26 2.56
CA SER A 36 2.01 20.76 1.80
C SER A 36 3.25 20.82 2.70
N VAL A 37 3.81 19.68 3.08
CA VAL A 37 5.20 19.48 3.57
C VAL A 37 5.51 20.07 4.95
N SER A 38 4.84 21.14 5.37
CA SER A 38 5.20 21.90 6.55
C SER A 38 4.77 21.26 7.87
N ASN A 39 3.91 20.23 7.84
CA ASN A 39 3.29 19.66 9.04
C ASN A 39 3.09 18.13 8.92
N ILE A 40 4.09 17.37 8.45
CA ILE A 40 4.09 15.91 8.59
C ILE A 40 4.39 15.60 10.07
N TYR A 41 3.37 15.66 10.92
CA TYR A 41 3.50 15.27 12.33
C TYR A 41 3.28 13.77 12.45
N PHE A 42 4.34 13.04 12.83
CA PHE A 42 4.15 11.71 13.37
C PHE A 42 3.70 11.84 14.83
N TYR A 43 2.53 11.30 15.19
CA TYR A 43 2.01 11.46 16.55
C TYR A 43 2.66 10.46 17.53
N SER A 44 2.91 10.92 18.76
CA SER A 44 3.46 10.12 19.87
C SER A 44 2.59 8.91 20.26
N ASN A 45 3.24 7.86 20.79
CA ASN A 45 2.83 6.46 21.12
C ASN A 45 1.48 6.16 21.80
N ASN A 46 0.54 7.10 21.93
CA ASN A 46 -0.78 6.86 22.55
C ASN A 46 -1.74 5.99 21.70
N LEU A 47 -1.28 5.37 20.61
CA LEU A 47 -2.06 4.53 19.69
C LEU A 47 -1.83 3.03 19.92
N ALA A 48 -0.59 2.60 20.20
CA ALA A 48 -0.26 1.20 20.41
C ALA A 48 -1.03 0.56 21.59
N ASN A 49 -1.17 1.29 22.70
CA ASN A 49 -1.90 0.84 23.89
C ASN A 49 -3.43 0.77 23.71
N ARG A 50 -3.97 1.52 22.73
CA ARG A 50 -5.42 1.49 22.41
C ARG A 50 -5.79 0.32 21.50
N CYS A 51 -4.90 -0.10 20.61
CA CYS A 51 -5.15 -1.26 19.74
C CYS A 51 -5.42 -2.57 20.52
N LEU A 52 -4.70 -2.78 21.63
CA LEU A 52 -4.87 -4.00 22.44
C LEU A 52 -6.15 -3.98 23.30
N LYS A 53 -6.70 -2.79 23.61
CA LYS A 53 -7.84 -2.63 24.52
C LYS A 53 -9.17 -2.52 23.80
N ASP A 54 -9.21 -1.82 22.69
CA ASP A 54 -10.44 -1.64 21.92
C ASP A 54 -10.47 -2.63 20.75
N LYS A 55 -11.41 -3.58 20.81
CA LYS A 55 -11.70 -4.55 19.72
C LYS A 55 -12.12 -3.89 18.40
N ASN A 56 -12.11 -2.56 18.33
CA ASN A 56 -12.46 -1.73 17.19
C ASN A 56 -11.24 -0.91 16.73
N TYR A 57 -10.22 -1.59 16.21
CA TYR A 57 -9.05 -0.99 15.54
C TYR A 57 -9.42 0.14 14.56
N VAL A 58 -10.60 0.02 13.91
CA VAL A 58 -11.17 1.00 12.97
C VAL A 58 -11.43 2.38 13.56
N ARG A 59 -11.59 2.52 14.89
CA ARG A 59 -11.89 3.79 15.55
C ARG A 59 -10.71 4.36 16.34
N ASP A 60 -9.80 3.50 16.80
CA ASP A 60 -8.78 3.87 17.78
C ASP A 60 -7.34 3.91 17.21
N GLY A 61 -7.10 3.30 16.06
CA GLY A 61 -6.00 3.71 15.20
C GLY A 61 -6.37 5.04 14.57
N LYS A 62 -5.85 6.17 15.09
CA LYS A 62 -5.80 7.42 14.33
C LYS A 62 -4.86 7.21 13.14
N GLY A 63 -5.30 6.41 12.17
CA GLY A 63 -4.49 5.76 11.14
C GLY A 63 -3.66 6.80 10.42
N GLN A 64 -2.38 6.86 10.74
CA GLN A 64 -1.44 7.81 10.16
C GLN A 64 -1.11 7.35 8.74
N PRO A 65 -1.10 8.24 7.74
CA PRO A 65 -0.69 7.92 6.38
C PRO A 65 0.85 7.80 6.35
N ILE A 66 1.39 6.82 7.08
CA ILE A 66 2.83 6.65 7.32
C ILE A 66 3.54 6.43 5.99
N HIS A 67 2.97 5.63 5.10
CA HIS A 67 3.57 5.35 3.80
C HIS A 67 3.63 6.60 2.91
N GLU A 68 2.57 7.41 2.93
CA GLU A 68 2.46 8.67 2.22
C GLU A 68 3.37 9.74 2.84
N ALA A 69 3.56 9.73 4.16
CA ALA A 69 4.53 10.57 4.84
C ALA A 69 5.96 10.19 4.44
N ILE A 70 6.31 8.90 4.46
CA ILE A 70 7.63 8.39 4.09
C ILE A 70 7.93 8.76 2.63
N ILE A 71 7.03 8.48 1.68
CA ILE A 71 7.26 8.79 0.26
C ILE A 71 7.39 10.29 0.02
N ARG A 72 6.63 11.15 0.71
CA ARG A 72 6.76 12.62 0.56
C ARG A 72 8.13 13.12 1.02
N ILE A 73 8.62 12.63 2.16
CA ILE A 73 9.95 12.99 2.68
C ILE A 73 11.05 12.42 1.76
N ALA A 74 10.92 11.17 1.34
CA ALA A 74 11.86 10.53 0.42
C ALA A 74 11.91 11.24 -0.95
N TYR A 75 10.75 11.66 -1.46
CA TYR A 75 10.65 12.43 -2.70
C TYR A 75 11.34 13.78 -2.56
N LEU A 76 11.14 14.50 -1.45
CA LEU A 76 11.86 15.75 -1.18
C LEU A 76 13.38 15.56 -1.19
N LYS A 77 13.88 14.50 -0.55
CA LYS A 77 15.31 14.16 -0.55
C LYS A 77 15.85 13.85 -1.96
N ALA A 78 15.10 13.10 -2.77
CA ALA A 78 15.54 12.67 -4.10
C ALA A 78 15.40 13.75 -5.19
N TYR A 79 14.30 14.51 -5.17
CA TYR A 79 13.95 15.47 -6.22
C TYR A 79 14.24 16.92 -5.85
N GLY A 80 14.46 17.23 -4.57
CA GLY A 80 14.60 18.62 -4.09
C GLY A 80 13.30 19.42 -4.17
N SER A 81 12.17 18.73 -4.42
CA SER A 81 10.84 19.31 -4.58
C SER A 81 9.83 18.47 -3.82
N THR A 82 8.63 19.02 -3.67
CA THR A 82 7.61 18.43 -2.80
C THR A 82 6.40 18.00 -3.61
N ILE A 83 5.86 16.82 -3.31
CA ILE A 83 4.53 16.41 -3.78
C ILE A 83 3.51 17.29 -3.06
N LYS A 84 2.72 18.07 -3.82
CA LYS A 84 1.71 19.01 -3.28
C LYS A 84 0.29 18.52 -3.52
N GLU A 85 0.14 17.46 -4.30
CA GLU A 85 -1.11 16.86 -4.67
C GLU A 85 -1.77 16.17 -3.47
N GLN A 86 -3.11 16.20 -3.47
CA GLN A 86 -3.93 15.34 -2.62
C GLN A 86 -3.67 13.88 -2.97
N THR A 87 -3.70 13.01 -1.97
CA THR A 87 -3.34 11.60 -2.09
C THR A 87 -4.12 10.88 -3.20
N TRP A 88 -5.44 11.06 -3.31
CA TRP A 88 -6.22 10.41 -4.38
C TRP A 88 -6.03 10.99 -5.78
N LEU A 89 -5.43 12.19 -5.92
CA LEU A 89 -5.17 12.82 -7.23
C LEU A 89 -3.76 12.53 -7.74
N SER A 90 -2.87 12.06 -6.87
CA SER A 90 -1.49 11.73 -7.22
C SER A 90 -1.39 10.24 -7.58
N PRO A 91 -1.04 9.88 -8.83
CA PRO A 91 -0.80 8.47 -9.16
C PRO A 91 0.35 7.87 -8.36
N LEU A 92 1.37 8.67 -7.98
CA LEU A 92 2.48 8.19 -7.15
C LEU A 92 1.99 7.79 -5.75
N LEU A 93 1.20 8.65 -5.09
CA LEU A 93 0.66 8.34 -3.77
C LEU A 93 -0.41 7.23 -3.84
N GLY A 94 -1.20 7.22 -4.91
CA GLY A 94 -2.11 6.11 -5.20
C GLY A 94 -1.37 4.79 -5.51
N GLY A 95 -0.11 4.84 -5.92
CA GLY A 95 0.73 3.66 -6.06
C GLY A 95 1.15 3.13 -4.71
N VAL A 96 1.52 4.02 -3.79
CA VAL A 96 1.91 3.67 -2.42
C VAL A 96 0.77 2.96 -1.71
N GLU A 97 -0.42 3.54 -1.71
CA GLU A 97 -1.62 2.92 -1.13
C GLU A 97 -2.12 1.66 -1.89
N TRP A 98 -1.58 1.33 -3.07
CA TRP A 98 -2.16 0.26 -3.90
C TRP A 98 -2.01 -1.13 -3.27
N ASN A 99 -0.94 -1.38 -2.53
CA ASN A 99 -0.71 -2.70 -1.93
C ASN A 99 -1.76 -2.99 -0.85
N ASP A 100 -2.09 -1.95 -0.07
CA ASP A 100 -3.10 -1.93 1.01
C ASP A 100 -4.54 -1.92 0.46
N ASP A 101 -4.79 -1.14 -0.59
CA ASP A 101 -6.12 -1.02 -1.21
C ASP A 101 -6.11 -1.28 -2.72
N PRO A 102 -5.75 -2.51 -3.17
CA PRO A 102 -5.53 -2.82 -4.59
C PRO A 102 -6.81 -2.75 -5.43
N GLU A 103 -7.97 -2.73 -4.78
CA GLU A 103 -9.29 -2.63 -5.41
C GLU A 103 -9.92 -1.23 -5.28
N GLU A 104 -9.18 -0.25 -4.74
CA GLU A 104 -9.58 1.15 -4.51
C GLU A 104 -10.93 1.30 -3.78
N LEU A 105 -11.14 0.52 -2.73
CA LEU A 105 -12.38 0.53 -1.94
C LEU A 105 -12.35 1.59 -0.83
N LEU A 106 -11.21 1.80 -0.17
CA LEU A 106 -11.04 2.77 0.90
C LEU A 106 -10.63 4.15 0.41
N ARG A 107 -9.72 4.23 -0.57
CA ARG A 107 -9.21 5.51 -1.13
C ARG A 107 -10.34 6.51 -1.46
N LYS A 108 -11.52 5.98 -1.76
CA LYS A 108 -12.70 6.75 -2.18
C LYS A 108 -13.98 6.44 -1.41
N ALA A 109 -13.91 5.68 -0.31
CA ALA A 109 -15.09 5.38 0.48
C ALA A 109 -15.86 6.67 0.83
N PHE A 110 -15.17 7.76 1.17
CA PHE A 110 -15.83 9.01 1.58
C PHE A 110 -16.23 9.97 0.44
N TYR A 111 -15.51 10.02 -0.69
CA TYR A 111 -15.81 10.97 -1.79
C TYR A 111 -17.08 10.62 -2.59
N TYR A 112 -17.52 9.35 -2.60
CA TYR A 112 -18.67 8.87 -3.38
C TYR A 112 -19.82 8.25 -2.55
N GLY A 113 -19.96 8.55 -1.26
CA GLY A 113 -21.11 8.06 -0.46
C GLY A 113 -20.81 7.10 0.69
N GLY A 114 -19.59 7.17 1.21
CA GLY A 114 -19.21 7.04 2.62
C GLY A 114 -18.92 5.65 3.15
N TRP A 115 -19.90 4.76 3.11
CA TRP A 115 -19.92 3.62 4.04
C TRP A 115 -20.07 2.27 3.34
N ARG A 116 -20.65 2.25 2.13
CA ARG A 116 -20.84 1.01 1.35
C ARG A 116 -19.51 0.40 0.93
N ASN A 117 -18.57 1.21 0.44
CA ASN A 117 -17.25 0.72 0.06
C ASN A 117 -16.43 0.31 1.29
N ALA A 118 -16.56 1.01 2.43
CA ALA A 118 -15.94 0.60 3.68
C ALA A 118 -16.51 -0.72 4.22
N LEU A 119 -17.81 -0.96 4.05
CA LEU A 119 -18.45 -2.23 4.36
C LEU A 119 -18.02 -3.33 3.38
N GLU A 120 -17.91 -3.03 2.09
CA GLU A 120 -17.46 -3.97 1.07
C GLU A 120 -16.00 -4.35 1.27
N PHE A 121 -15.15 -3.39 1.61
CA PHE A 121 -13.77 -3.60 2.01
C PHE A 121 -13.69 -4.55 3.21
N ARG A 122 -14.40 -4.23 4.30
CA ARG A 122 -14.50 -5.11 5.47
C ARG A 122 -14.99 -6.50 5.09
N ARG A 123 -15.99 -6.59 4.22
CA ARG A 123 -16.51 -7.86 3.72
C ARG A 123 -15.41 -8.63 3.00
N LYS A 124 -14.71 -8.03 2.04
CA LYS A 124 -13.67 -8.69 1.23
C LYS A 124 -12.45 -9.14 2.04
N ILE A 125 -12.12 -8.40 3.09
CA ILE A 125 -11.12 -8.80 4.08
C ILE A 125 -11.63 -9.95 4.96
N ALA A 126 -12.90 -9.88 5.37
CA ALA A 126 -13.54 -10.87 6.24
C ALA A 126 -14.06 -12.12 5.52
N LEU A 127 -14.13 -12.12 4.19
CA LEU A 127 -14.71 -13.22 3.43
C LEU A 127 -13.95 -14.51 3.73
N GLU A 128 -14.72 -15.49 4.19
CA GLU A 128 -14.35 -16.91 4.35
C GLU A 128 -13.98 -17.58 3.01
N GLU A 129 -14.18 -16.88 1.88
CA GLU A 129 -13.66 -17.25 0.56
C GLU A 129 -12.20 -16.80 0.40
N LYS A 130 -11.29 -17.49 1.10
CA LYS A 130 -9.85 -17.30 0.94
C LYS A 130 -9.48 -17.36 -0.55
N GLY A 131 -8.81 -16.33 -1.05
CA GLY A 131 -8.23 -16.32 -2.39
C GLY A 131 -9.09 -15.75 -3.52
N THR A 132 -10.28 -15.19 -3.27
CA THR A 132 -11.19 -14.73 -4.36
C THR A 132 -11.04 -13.26 -4.75
N THR A 133 -10.31 -12.45 -3.97
CA THR A 133 -10.07 -11.02 -4.23
C THR A 133 -8.59 -10.68 -4.12
N ILE A 134 -8.12 -9.60 -4.76
CA ILE A 134 -6.72 -9.19 -4.54
C ILE A 134 -6.55 -8.78 -3.09
N MET A 135 -7.54 -8.08 -2.54
CA MET A 135 -7.57 -7.65 -1.15
C MET A 135 -7.28 -8.81 -0.19
N ASN A 136 -8.04 -9.91 -0.28
CA ASN A 136 -7.80 -11.05 0.59
C ASN A 136 -6.44 -11.72 0.35
N ARG A 137 -6.01 -11.83 -0.91
CA ARG A 137 -4.75 -12.51 -1.27
C ARG A 137 -3.51 -11.74 -0.82
N SER A 138 -3.52 -10.42 -0.93
CA SER A 138 -2.43 -9.52 -0.49
C SER A 138 -2.27 -9.52 1.03
N HIS A 139 -3.36 -9.60 1.78
CA HIS A 139 -3.31 -9.50 3.24
C HIS A 139 -3.21 -10.84 3.96
N TYR A 140 -3.84 -11.90 3.41
CA TYR A 140 -4.01 -13.19 4.11
C TYR A 140 -3.56 -14.40 3.28
N GLY A 141 -3.13 -14.18 2.03
CA GLY A 141 -2.96 -15.26 1.07
C GLY A 141 -1.57 -15.34 0.45
N ASP A 142 -1.56 -15.75 -0.80
CA ASP A 142 -0.37 -16.04 -1.60
C ASP A 142 0.31 -14.79 -2.18
N LEU A 143 -0.27 -13.59 -1.98
CA LEU A 143 0.27 -12.30 -2.39
C LEU A 143 0.81 -11.45 -1.22
N GLN A 144 0.98 -12.01 0.00
CA GLN A 144 1.54 -11.25 1.15
C GLN A 144 2.95 -10.70 0.90
N PHE A 145 3.68 -11.21 -0.10
CA PHE A 145 4.96 -10.64 -0.49
C PHE A 145 4.83 -9.18 -0.97
N LEU A 146 3.63 -8.72 -1.38
CA LEU A 146 3.35 -7.32 -1.67
C LEU A 146 3.49 -6.40 -0.43
N HIS A 147 3.53 -6.95 0.77
CA HIS A 147 3.79 -6.23 2.02
C HIS A 147 5.13 -6.64 2.66
N ALA A 148 6.05 -7.18 1.85
CA ALA A 148 7.29 -7.81 2.34
C ALA A 148 7.05 -8.90 3.41
N MET A 149 5.89 -9.57 3.37
CA MET A 149 5.51 -10.64 4.27
C MET A 149 5.54 -12.02 3.61
N LEU A 150 5.60 -13.08 4.43
CA LEU A 150 5.66 -14.48 4.02
C LEU A 150 4.27 -14.98 3.56
N PRO A 151 4.05 -15.27 2.27
CA PRO A 151 2.77 -15.75 1.73
C PRO A 151 2.30 -17.06 2.33
N SER A 152 0.98 -17.22 2.54
CA SER A 152 0.35 -18.35 3.26
C SER A 152 0.78 -19.74 2.77
N ASP A 153 1.14 -19.83 1.49
CA ASP A 153 1.48 -21.05 0.75
C ASP A 153 2.99 -21.20 0.45
N ALA A 154 3.84 -20.35 1.05
CA ALA A 154 5.27 -20.27 0.75
C ALA A 154 6.15 -20.40 2.00
N ASP A 155 7.40 -20.81 1.78
CA ASP A 155 8.53 -20.59 2.68
C ASP A 155 9.29 -19.30 2.35
N GLN A 156 10.30 -18.93 3.14
CA GLN A 156 11.08 -17.70 2.95
C GLN A 156 11.71 -17.62 1.56
N THR A 157 12.23 -18.74 1.04
CA THR A 157 12.89 -18.80 -0.27
C THR A 157 11.90 -18.50 -1.39
N ILE A 158 10.73 -19.14 -1.37
CA ILE A 158 9.68 -18.92 -2.37
C ILE A 158 9.11 -17.51 -2.25
N ALA A 159 8.94 -16.99 -1.04
CA ALA A 159 8.49 -15.61 -0.80
C ALA A 159 9.42 -14.59 -1.43
N LEU A 160 10.73 -14.72 -1.20
CA LEU A 160 11.75 -13.86 -1.77
C LEU A 160 11.81 -13.95 -3.30
N GLN A 161 11.67 -15.15 -3.88
CA GLN A 161 11.63 -15.32 -5.33
C GLN A 161 10.42 -14.60 -5.95
N ARG A 162 9.23 -14.73 -5.34
CA ARG A 162 8.01 -14.04 -5.80
C ARG A 162 8.15 -12.53 -5.66
N LEU A 163 8.69 -12.08 -4.52
CA LEU A 163 8.98 -10.66 -4.26
C LEU A 163 9.92 -10.08 -5.31
N ARG A 164 11.07 -10.72 -5.55
CA ARG A 164 12.06 -10.27 -6.55
C ARG A 164 11.46 -10.24 -7.96
N ARG A 165 10.69 -11.27 -8.33
CA ARG A 165 10.03 -11.32 -9.65
C ARG A 165 9.01 -10.20 -9.82
N TRP A 166 8.24 -9.90 -8.77
CA TRP A 166 7.32 -8.78 -8.77
C TRP A 166 8.07 -7.45 -8.86
N LEU A 167 9.09 -7.24 -8.03
CA LEU A 167 9.92 -6.03 -8.04
C LEU A 167 10.58 -5.77 -9.39
N GLU A 168 11.18 -6.80 -10.01
CA GLU A 168 11.76 -6.65 -11.35
C GLU A 168 10.73 -6.12 -12.34
N TYR A 169 9.58 -6.80 -12.41
CA TYR A 169 8.60 -6.45 -13.43
C TYR A 169 7.94 -5.10 -13.15
N THR A 170 7.62 -4.80 -11.89
CA THR A 170 7.10 -3.49 -11.48
C THR A 170 8.12 -2.38 -11.69
N TYR A 171 9.42 -2.64 -11.49
CA TYR A 171 10.45 -1.65 -11.74
C TYR A 171 10.55 -1.32 -13.23
N ARG A 172 10.49 -2.32 -14.11
CA ARG A 172 10.44 -2.13 -15.57
C ARG A 172 9.21 -1.31 -15.99
N VAL A 173 8.06 -1.51 -15.34
CA VAL A 173 6.87 -0.67 -15.52
C VAL A 173 7.14 0.77 -15.07
N ALA A 174 7.72 0.94 -13.87
CA ALA A 174 8.02 2.25 -13.27
C ALA A 174 8.95 3.11 -14.14
N ILE A 175 9.92 2.50 -14.83
CA ILE A 175 10.82 3.22 -15.75
C ILE A 175 10.29 3.32 -17.19
N GLY A 176 9.08 2.83 -17.48
CA GLY A 176 8.43 2.96 -18.78
C GLY A 176 8.80 1.93 -19.85
N GLU A 177 9.45 0.83 -19.49
CA GLU A 177 9.74 -0.25 -20.46
C GLU A 177 8.48 -1.01 -20.87
N VAL A 178 7.41 -0.89 -20.08
CA VAL A 178 6.11 -1.53 -20.34
C VAL A 178 5.09 -0.46 -20.73
N PRO A 179 4.58 -0.50 -21.98
CA PRO A 179 3.50 0.39 -22.42
C PRO A 179 2.22 0.21 -21.59
N TYR A 180 1.50 1.31 -21.34
CA TYR A 180 0.28 1.30 -20.50
C TYR A 180 -0.84 0.40 -21.02
N ASN A 181 -0.88 0.16 -22.33
CA ASN A 181 -1.87 -0.68 -23.00
C ASN A 181 -1.43 -2.14 -23.15
N THR A 182 -0.26 -2.52 -22.61
CA THR A 182 0.21 -3.91 -22.55
C THR A 182 -0.84 -4.77 -21.84
N LEU A 183 -1.22 -5.90 -22.43
CA LEU A 183 -2.17 -6.81 -21.80
C LEU A 183 -1.51 -7.48 -20.59
N ARG A 184 -2.12 -7.39 -19.40
CA ARG A 184 -1.61 -8.02 -18.17
C ARG A 184 -1.34 -9.52 -18.37
N ARG A 185 -2.20 -10.21 -19.13
CA ARG A 185 -2.07 -11.65 -19.41
C ARG A 185 -0.81 -12.04 -20.19
N SER A 186 -0.18 -11.10 -20.92
CA SER A 186 1.05 -11.34 -21.68
C SER A 186 2.31 -10.94 -20.88
N THR A 187 2.19 -10.84 -19.55
CA THR A 187 3.24 -10.37 -18.67
C THR A 187 3.40 -11.29 -17.46
N PRO A 188 4.51 -11.21 -16.71
CA PRO A 188 4.68 -11.94 -15.45
C PRO A 188 3.56 -11.70 -14.42
N TYR A 189 2.87 -10.54 -14.45
CA TYR A 189 1.70 -10.32 -13.59
C TYR A 189 0.59 -11.35 -13.79
N ASN A 190 0.55 -12.06 -14.92
CA ASN A 190 -0.43 -13.12 -15.09
C ASN A 190 -0.25 -14.25 -14.08
N GLU A 191 0.98 -14.56 -13.66
CA GLU A 191 1.27 -15.55 -12.63
C GLU A 191 0.55 -15.22 -11.32
N PHE A 192 0.63 -13.95 -10.91
CA PHE A 192 0.07 -13.50 -9.63
C PHE A 192 -1.42 -13.17 -9.73
N PHE A 193 -1.86 -12.55 -10.82
CA PHE A 193 -3.18 -11.92 -10.90
C PHE A 193 -4.11 -12.57 -11.94
N ALA A 194 -3.82 -13.77 -12.48
CA ALA A 194 -4.64 -14.40 -13.53
C ALA A 194 -6.16 -14.31 -13.31
N LYS A 195 -6.62 -14.59 -12.08
CA LYS A 195 -8.04 -14.73 -11.73
C LYS A 195 -8.66 -13.50 -11.06
N VAL A 196 -7.87 -12.46 -10.76
CA VAL A 196 -8.28 -11.26 -10.00
C VAL A 196 -7.66 -10.01 -10.66
N GLY A 197 -7.86 -8.81 -10.10
CA GLY A 197 -7.15 -7.62 -10.60
C GLY A 197 -7.49 -7.19 -12.00
N CYS A 198 -8.76 -7.29 -12.35
CA CYS A 198 -9.29 -6.76 -13.59
C CYS A 198 -10.65 -6.10 -13.32
N PRO A 199 -10.88 -4.86 -13.78
CA PRO A 199 -12.18 -4.19 -13.69
C PRO A 199 -13.32 -4.95 -14.38
N SER A 200 -13.01 -5.74 -15.42
CA SER A 200 -13.97 -6.54 -16.18
C SER A 200 -13.47 -7.98 -16.33
N PRO A 201 -14.01 -8.94 -15.55
CA PRO A 201 -13.72 -10.36 -15.74
C PRO A 201 -14.01 -10.78 -17.19
N GLY A 202 -13.04 -11.38 -17.89
CA GLY A 202 -13.14 -11.76 -19.30
C GLY A 202 -12.79 -10.68 -20.33
N GLY A 203 -12.52 -9.44 -19.90
CA GLY A 203 -12.08 -8.33 -20.75
C GLY A 203 -10.57 -8.31 -21.04
N ARG A 204 -10.15 -7.42 -21.95
CA ARG A 204 -8.72 -7.13 -22.23
C ARG A 204 -8.11 -6.31 -21.09
N CYS A 205 -7.75 -6.97 -19.98
CA CYS A 205 -7.04 -6.36 -18.86
C CYS A 205 -5.64 -5.90 -19.31
N THR A 206 -5.37 -4.61 -19.20
CA THR A 206 -4.05 -4.02 -19.36
C THR A 206 -3.29 -4.00 -18.04
N VAL A 207 -1.99 -3.74 -18.09
CA VAL A 207 -1.17 -3.53 -16.88
C VAL A 207 -1.67 -2.32 -16.09
N LEU A 208 -2.11 -1.25 -16.75
CA LEU A 208 -2.68 -0.09 -16.04
C LEU A 208 -4.00 -0.42 -15.32
N ASP A 209 -4.79 -1.35 -15.85
CA ASP A 209 -6.03 -1.79 -15.18
C ASP A 209 -5.79 -2.54 -13.87
N LEU A 210 -4.58 -3.10 -13.67
CA LEU A 210 -4.19 -3.72 -12.41
C LEU A 210 -4.04 -2.67 -11.29
N TYR A 211 -3.44 -1.53 -11.61
CA TYR A 211 -3.15 -0.46 -10.65
C TYR A 211 -4.29 0.56 -10.49
N ASP A 212 -5.10 0.74 -11.52
CA ASP A 212 -6.19 1.72 -11.60
C ASP A 212 -7.52 1.00 -11.84
N MET A 213 -7.89 0.11 -10.90
CA MET A 213 -9.04 -0.79 -11.02
C MET A 213 -10.39 -0.04 -11.12
N LYS A 214 -10.48 1.18 -10.57
CA LYS A 214 -11.68 2.02 -10.68
C LYS A 214 -11.56 3.05 -11.81
N LEU A 215 -10.55 2.92 -12.68
CA LEU A 215 -10.36 3.73 -13.89
C LEU A 215 -10.29 5.24 -13.58
N HIS A 216 -9.70 5.59 -12.44
CA HIS A 216 -9.66 6.95 -11.94
C HIS A 216 -8.84 7.87 -12.82
N PHE A 217 -7.66 7.40 -13.21
CA PHE A 217 -6.68 8.22 -13.90
C PHE A 217 -6.90 8.25 -15.41
N ARG A 218 -8.07 7.76 -15.87
CA ARG A 218 -8.44 7.69 -17.29
C ARG A 218 -9.07 8.96 -17.82
N VAL A 219 -9.54 9.85 -16.94
CA VAL A 219 -10.20 11.09 -17.30
C VAL A 219 -9.56 12.25 -16.55
N LYS A 220 -9.20 13.32 -17.28
CA LYS A 220 -8.70 14.57 -16.72
C LYS A 220 -9.56 15.72 -17.24
N ASN A 221 -10.15 16.51 -16.34
CA ASN A 221 -11.04 17.63 -16.68
C ASN A 221 -12.17 17.25 -17.65
N GLY A 222 -12.80 16.09 -17.43
CA GLY A 222 -13.89 15.58 -18.28
C GLY A 222 -13.46 15.07 -19.66
N LYS A 223 -12.15 15.01 -19.95
CA LYS A 223 -11.61 14.48 -21.22
C LYS A 223 -10.80 13.20 -20.97
N PRO A 224 -10.80 12.23 -21.90
CA PRO A 224 -9.89 11.09 -21.82
C PRO A 224 -8.44 11.55 -21.68
N ALA A 225 -7.70 10.92 -20.77
CA ALA A 225 -6.27 11.16 -20.61
C ALA A 225 -5.51 10.81 -21.90
N SER A 226 -4.50 11.60 -22.26
CA SER A 226 -3.67 11.31 -23.42
C SER A 226 -2.82 10.04 -23.19
N PRO A 227 -2.36 9.36 -24.25
CA PRO A 227 -1.46 8.20 -24.10
C PRO A 227 -0.21 8.50 -23.26
N ALA A 228 0.37 9.69 -23.42
CA ALA A 228 1.52 10.12 -22.62
C ALA A 228 1.17 10.26 -21.13
N MET A 229 0.00 10.82 -20.81
CA MET A 229 -0.48 10.91 -19.42
C MET A 229 -0.73 9.52 -18.84
N LEU A 230 -1.38 8.61 -19.58
CA LEU A 230 -1.63 7.25 -19.12
C LEU A 230 -0.34 6.46 -18.86
N GLN A 231 0.69 6.69 -19.68
CA GLN A 231 2.00 6.11 -19.45
C GLN A 231 2.65 6.64 -18.17
N LEU A 232 2.64 7.97 -17.95
CA LEU A 232 3.17 8.58 -16.73
C LEU A 232 2.42 8.11 -15.49
N THR A 233 1.08 8.05 -15.56
CA THR A 233 0.24 7.49 -14.50
C THR A 233 0.68 6.07 -14.14
N LEU A 234 0.87 5.20 -15.13
CA LEU A 234 1.31 3.83 -14.88
C LEU A 234 2.69 3.79 -14.21
N GLN A 235 3.63 4.60 -14.69
CA GLN A 235 4.98 4.67 -14.12
C GLN A 235 4.95 5.10 -12.65
N GLU A 236 4.16 6.13 -12.33
CA GLU A 236 4.01 6.64 -10.97
C GLU A 236 3.31 5.65 -10.03
N LEU A 237 2.25 4.98 -10.49
CA LEU A 237 1.56 3.93 -9.71
C LEU A 237 2.51 2.77 -9.38
N ALA A 238 3.27 2.29 -10.37
CA ALA A 238 4.25 1.24 -10.18
C ALA A 238 5.40 1.69 -9.25
N THR A 239 5.85 2.95 -9.37
CA THR A 239 6.85 3.53 -8.49
C THR A 239 6.36 3.54 -7.04
N GLY A 240 5.13 3.98 -6.81
CA GLY A 240 4.52 4.00 -5.48
C GLY A 240 4.40 2.59 -4.88
N ALA A 241 3.96 1.61 -5.67
CA ALA A 241 3.81 0.23 -5.20
C ALA A 241 5.14 -0.37 -4.73
N ILE A 242 6.25 -0.11 -5.45
CA ILE A 242 7.59 -0.53 -5.01
C ILE A 242 8.00 0.19 -3.73
N ALA A 243 7.76 1.50 -3.65
CA ALA A 243 8.08 2.27 -2.46
C ALA A 243 7.35 1.72 -1.23
N HIS A 244 6.10 1.30 -1.38
CA HIS A 244 5.34 0.62 -0.34
C HIS A 244 6.07 -0.62 0.19
N VAL A 245 6.47 -1.54 -0.70
CA VAL A 245 7.23 -2.75 -0.32
C VAL A 245 8.53 -2.40 0.41
N ILE A 246 9.27 -1.40 -0.05
CA ILE A 246 10.50 -0.96 0.63
C ILE A 246 10.17 -0.53 2.06
N GLN A 247 9.12 0.26 2.25
CA GLN A 247 8.70 0.77 3.55
C GLN A 247 8.25 -0.35 4.49
N ASP A 248 7.38 -1.22 4.00
CA ASP A 248 6.91 -2.42 4.71
C ASP A 248 8.05 -3.34 5.11
N SER A 249 9.07 -3.46 4.26
CA SER A 249 10.24 -4.29 4.58
C SER A 249 11.02 -3.77 5.79
N TYR A 250 10.79 -2.55 6.28
CA TYR A 250 11.37 -2.02 7.51
C TYR A 250 10.35 -1.98 8.67
N SER A 251 9.09 -2.34 8.48
CA SER A 251 8.13 -2.51 9.57
C SER A 251 8.51 -3.71 10.43
N ALA A 252 8.58 -3.50 11.75
CA ALA A 252 8.80 -4.56 12.73
C ALA A 252 7.58 -5.51 12.86
N GLY A 253 6.41 -5.13 12.30
CA GLY A 253 5.25 -6.02 12.19
C GLY A 253 5.32 -6.97 11.00
N HIS A 254 6.11 -6.62 9.97
CA HIS A 254 6.17 -7.35 8.70
C HIS A 254 7.43 -8.21 8.59
N THR A 255 8.55 -7.73 9.13
CA THR A 255 9.84 -8.39 8.97
C THR A 255 10.71 -8.31 10.23
N ARG A 256 11.72 -9.19 10.28
CA ARG A 256 12.83 -9.14 11.23
C ARG A 256 14.12 -8.76 10.52
N ARG A 257 14.85 -7.80 11.08
CA ARG A 257 16.16 -7.37 10.58
C ARG A 257 17.22 -7.40 11.68
N VAL A 258 18.48 -7.55 11.28
CA VAL A 258 19.63 -7.39 12.20
C VAL A 258 19.60 -5.99 12.79
N GLY A 259 19.45 -5.87 14.12
CA GLY A 259 19.37 -4.58 14.79
C GLY A 259 18.17 -3.70 14.36
N GLY A 260 17.11 -4.29 13.79
CA GLY A 260 15.90 -3.59 13.35
C GLY A 260 16.00 -2.93 11.97
N THR A 261 17.19 -2.52 11.53
CA THR A 261 17.38 -1.78 10.26
C THR A 261 18.44 -2.37 9.33
N GLY A 262 19.14 -3.43 9.74
CA GLY A 262 20.17 -4.09 8.95
C GLY A 262 19.62 -5.10 7.95
N LYS A 263 20.41 -6.14 7.67
CA LYS A 263 20.04 -7.23 6.74
C LYS A 263 18.70 -7.84 7.14
N LEU A 264 17.86 -8.12 6.16
CA LEU A 264 16.63 -8.89 6.34
C LEU A 264 17.00 -10.29 6.84
N MET A 265 16.29 -10.76 7.87
CA MET A 265 16.50 -12.10 8.43
C MET A 265 15.29 -12.99 8.22
N GLU A 266 14.09 -12.41 8.20
CA GLU A 266 12.85 -13.15 8.17
C GLU A 266 11.69 -12.26 7.73
N MET A 267 10.85 -12.76 6.83
CA MET A 267 9.54 -12.20 6.53
C MET A 267 8.50 -12.88 7.43
N TYR A 268 7.68 -12.12 8.13
CA TYR A 268 6.63 -12.69 8.97
C TYR A 268 5.40 -13.04 8.14
N ARG A 269 4.63 -14.02 8.62
CA ARG A 269 3.31 -14.35 8.07
C ARG A 269 2.26 -13.49 8.77
N TYR A 270 1.28 -12.99 8.04
CA TYR A 270 0.10 -12.42 8.70
C TYR A 270 -0.81 -13.55 9.19
N ASP A 271 -0.82 -13.78 10.50
CA ASP A 271 -1.68 -14.76 11.17
C ASP A 271 -2.13 -14.22 12.54
N ASP A 272 -2.98 -14.97 13.25
CA ASP A 272 -3.53 -14.55 14.55
C ASP A 272 -2.46 -14.26 15.61
N LYS A 273 -1.24 -14.84 15.48
CA LYS A 273 -0.14 -14.61 16.42
C LYS A 273 0.60 -13.33 16.11
N ASN A 274 0.87 -13.06 14.82
CA ASN A 274 1.56 -11.84 14.40
C ASN A 274 0.63 -10.60 14.37
N ARG A 275 -0.68 -10.82 14.28
CA ARG A 275 -1.70 -9.77 14.22
C ARG A 275 -1.57 -8.67 15.29
N ALA A 276 -1.22 -9.05 16.53
CA ALA A 276 -1.03 -8.09 17.62
C ALA A 276 0.26 -7.26 17.47
N GLN A 277 1.34 -7.88 16.96
CA GLN A 277 2.60 -7.21 16.69
C GLN A 277 2.45 -6.23 15.51
N HIS A 278 1.82 -6.67 14.43
CA HIS A 278 1.47 -5.85 13.28
C HIS A 278 0.77 -4.56 13.72
N CYS A 279 -0.28 -4.67 14.54
CA CYS A 279 -0.98 -3.50 15.04
C CYS A 279 -0.13 -2.55 15.90
N MET A 280 0.74 -3.09 16.75
CA MET A 280 1.55 -2.29 17.66
C MET A 280 2.66 -1.54 16.93
N PHE A 281 3.31 -2.19 15.96
CA PHE A 281 4.46 -1.63 15.27
C PHE A 281 4.06 -0.74 14.09
N ASP A 282 2.93 -0.99 13.46
CA ASP A 282 2.42 -0.13 12.39
C ASP A 282 1.85 1.20 12.92
N GLY A 283 1.38 1.22 14.16
CA GLY A 283 0.75 2.40 14.77
C GLY A 283 1.65 3.27 15.67
N GLY A 284 2.92 2.90 15.87
CA GLY A 284 3.80 3.49 16.89
C GLY A 284 5.04 4.19 16.33
N TYR A 285 4.97 5.49 16.02
CA TYR A 285 6.11 6.22 15.46
C TYR A 285 7.38 6.19 16.33
N GLU A 286 7.29 6.60 17.59
CA GLU A 286 8.49 6.77 18.44
C GLU A 286 9.22 5.44 18.69
N MET A 287 8.48 4.33 18.74
CA MET A 287 9.07 2.99 18.91
C MET A 287 9.75 2.48 17.63
N ASN A 288 9.38 3.02 16.46
CA ASN A 288 9.88 2.59 15.16
C ASN A 288 10.69 3.67 14.44
N LYS A 289 11.11 4.73 15.15
CA LYS A 289 11.75 5.90 14.54
C LYS A 289 12.93 5.54 13.65
N ALA A 290 13.84 4.70 14.14
CA ALA A 290 15.02 4.26 13.37
C ALA A 290 14.63 3.50 12.10
N ASN A 291 13.59 2.65 12.17
CA ASN A 291 13.08 1.90 11.04
C ASN A 291 12.44 2.83 10.00
N ILE A 292 11.66 3.82 10.44
CA ILE A 292 11.03 4.81 9.58
C ILE A 292 12.09 5.70 8.90
N GLU A 293 13.11 6.14 9.63
CA GLU A 293 14.23 6.90 9.06
C GLU A 293 14.98 6.10 7.99
N LYS A 294 15.19 4.79 8.22
CA LYS A 294 15.80 3.88 7.25
C LYS A 294 14.89 3.66 6.04
N ALA A 295 13.58 3.46 6.25
CA ALA A 295 12.59 3.36 5.19
C ALA A 295 12.57 4.62 4.30
N ILE A 296 12.63 5.82 4.91
CA ILE A 296 12.77 7.10 4.17
C ILE A 296 14.05 7.12 3.34
N GLN A 297 15.18 6.70 3.93
CA GLN A 297 16.46 6.72 3.24
C GLN A 297 16.46 5.78 2.03
N GLU A 298 16.04 4.53 2.20
CA GLU A 298 16.03 3.57 1.10
C GLU A 298 14.95 3.88 0.06
N THR A 299 13.78 4.37 0.47
CA THR A 299 12.80 4.91 -0.48
C THR A 299 13.41 6.06 -1.30
N SER A 300 14.17 6.96 -0.67
CA SER A 300 14.85 8.05 -1.38
C SER A 300 15.93 7.55 -2.35
N ASN A 301 16.69 6.53 -1.97
CA ASN A 301 17.69 5.90 -2.82
C ASN A 301 17.02 5.28 -4.07
N PHE A 302 15.93 4.53 -3.86
CA PHE A 302 15.09 4.00 -4.94
C PHE A 302 14.57 5.10 -5.87
N MET A 303 13.99 6.17 -5.32
CA MET A 303 13.49 7.29 -6.10
C MET A 303 14.58 7.97 -6.93
N ASN A 304 15.81 8.08 -6.41
CA ASN A 304 16.95 8.57 -7.19
C ASN A 304 17.31 7.67 -8.38
N MET A 305 17.12 6.35 -8.26
CA MET A 305 17.32 5.42 -9.37
C MET A 305 16.27 5.61 -10.46
N ILE A 306 14.99 5.77 -10.08
CA ILE A 306 13.89 6.10 -11.00
C ILE A 306 14.16 7.43 -11.71
N LYS A 307 14.49 8.48 -10.96
CA LYS A 307 14.85 9.81 -11.49
C LYS A 307 16.00 9.75 -12.50
N SER A 308 16.99 8.90 -12.24
CA SER A 308 18.16 8.75 -13.09
C SER A 308 17.93 7.81 -14.29
N GLY A 309 16.74 7.22 -14.41
CA GLY A 309 16.41 6.28 -15.48
C GLY A 309 17.24 4.99 -15.45
N ARG A 310 17.70 4.57 -14.26
CA ARG A 310 18.51 3.34 -14.12
C ARG A 310 17.70 2.14 -14.58
N LYS A 311 18.32 1.26 -15.35
CA LYS A 311 17.73 -0.02 -15.77
C LYS A 311 17.69 -1.03 -14.63
N TRP A 312 16.88 -2.09 -14.76
CA TRP A 312 16.75 -3.11 -13.72
C TRP A 312 18.10 -3.67 -13.30
N GLU A 313 18.98 -3.97 -14.25
CA GLU A 313 20.29 -4.57 -14.02
C GLU A 313 21.21 -3.65 -13.17
N GLN A 314 20.93 -2.35 -13.14
CA GLN A 314 21.64 -1.36 -12.32
C GLN A 314 20.97 -1.13 -10.95
N ALA A 315 19.68 -1.46 -10.81
CA ALA A 315 18.89 -1.29 -9.60
C ALA A 315 18.76 -2.58 -8.78
N GLU A 316 18.91 -3.75 -9.42
CA GLU A 316 18.83 -5.06 -8.78
C GLU A 316 19.76 -5.20 -7.57
N PRO A 317 21.05 -4.77 -7.61
CA PRO A 317 21.92 -4.86 -6.44
C PRO A 317 21.38 -4.12 -5.21
N PHE A 318 20.63 -3.03 -5.39
CA PHE A 318 19.99 -2.31 -4.30
C PHE A 318 18.87 -3.15 -3.65
N PHE A 319 18.04 -3.80 -4.47
CA PHE A 319 16.98 -4.66 -3.93
C PHE A 319 17.55 -5.91 -3.25
N GLU A 320 18.63 -6.48 -3.79
CA GLU A 320 19.33 -7.59 -3.15
C GLU A 320 19.93 -7.19 -1.80
N ASP A 321 20.49 -5.98 -1.68
CA ASP A 321 21.04 -5.48 -0.42
C ASP A 321 19.96 -5.35 0.67
N ILE A 322 18.79 -4.79 0.33
CA ILE A 322 17.77 -4.50 1.34
C ILE A 322 16.78 -5.65 1.56
N LEU A 323 16.67 -6.63 0.65
CA LEU A 323 15.66 -7.71 0.72
C LEU A 323 16.23 -9.14 0.71
N SER A 324 17.55 -9.36 0.68
CA SER A 324 18.09 -10.71 0.81
C SER A 324 18.13 -11.19 2.27
N ILE A 325 17.83 -12.48 2.49
CA ILE A 325 18.02 -13.19 3.77
C ILE A 325 19.39 -13.87 3.81
#